data_AF-A0A0E9WYZ6-F1
#
_entry.id   AF-A0A0E9WYZ6-F1
#
_cell.length_a   1.000
_cell.length_b   1.000
_cell.length_c   1.000
_cell.angle_alpha   90.00
_cell.angle_beta   90.00
_cell.angle_gamma   90.00
#
_symmetry.space_group_name_H-M   'P 1'
#
loop_
_entity.id
_entity.type
_entity.pdbx_description
1 polymer ?
#
loop_
_entity_poly.entity_id
_entity_poly.type
_entity_poly.pdbx_seq_one_letter_code
_entity_poly.pdbx_strand_id
1 'polypeptide(L)' 'MISFYDMARHAVETTAQSDNKITWAMIREHMGEILYKISSMKFKDPVKEGEAKIKADYAQLLEDMQNAFRSLED' A
#
# COMPACT_ATOMS: atom_id res chain seq x y z
N MET A 1 -4.22 -5.55 3.33
CA MET A 1 -3.05 -6.46 3.39
C MET A 1 -2.93 -7.31 2.14
N ILE A 2 -3.97 -8.06 1.73
CA ILE A 2 -3.93 -8.87 0.49
C ILE A 2 -3.64 -7.98 -0.73
N SER A 3 -4.34 -6.85 -0.87
CA SER A 3 -4.10 -5.92 -1.99
C SER A 3 -2.67 -5.38 -2.06
N PHE A 4 -2.03 -5.10 -0.92
CA PHE A 4 -0.62 -4.68 -0.90
C PHE A 4 0.29 -5.79 -1.41
N TYR A 5 0.06 -7.03 -0.93
CA TYR A 5 0.83 -8.19 -1.35
C TYR A 5 0.70 -8.44 -2.86
N ASP A 6 -0.53 -8.41 -3.39
CA ASP A 6 -0.78 -8.65 -4.82
C ASP A 6 -0.13 -7.58 -5.70
N MET A 7 -0.23 -6.29 -5.30
CA MET A 7 0.41 -5.20 -6.03
C MET A 7 1.94 -5.26 -5.96
N ALA A 8 2.51 -5.54 -4.79
CA ALA A 8 3.96 -5.67 -4.63
C ALA A 8 4.50 -6.84 -5.47
N ARG A 9 3.80 -7.98 -5.45
CA ARG A 9 4.13 -9.14 -6.27
C ARG A 9 4.07 -8.78 -7.76
N HIS A 10 2.97 -8.16 -8.19
CA HIS A 10 2.77 -7.78 -9.58
C HIS A 10 3.83 -6.82 -10.09
N ALA A 11 4.18 -5.77 -9.34
CA ALA A 11 5.20 -4.80 -9.70
C ALA A 11 6.58 -5.46 -9.89
N VAL A 12 6.95 -6.38 -8.99
CA VAL A 12 8.22 -7.12 -9.08
C VAL A 12 8.21 -8.10 -10.26
N GLU A 13 7.13 -8.84 -10.47
CA GLU A 13 7.03 -9.82 -11.56
C GLU A 13 7.02 -9.15 -12.94
N THR A 14 6.29 -8.04 -13.10
CA THR A 14 6.12 -7.34 -14.38
C THR A 14 7.40 -6.62 -14.82
N THR A 15 8.18 -6.11 -13.87
CA THR A 15 9.43 -5.40 -14.16
C THR A 15 10.68 -6.29 -14.08
N ALA A 16 10.53 -7.60 -13.86
CA ALA A 16 11.65 -8.52 -13.66
C ALA A 16 12.65 -8.59 -14.83
N GLN A 17 12.19 -8.34 -16.05
CA GLN A 17 13.01 -8.32 -17.28
C GLN A 17 13.24 -6.90 -17.81
N SER A 18 12.80 -5.87 -17.08
CA SER A 18 13.04 -4.47 -17.42
C SER A 18 14.39 -4.00 -16.88
N ASP A 19 15.04 -3.07 -17.57
CA ASP A 19 16.25 -2.40 -17.08
C ASP A 19 15.97 -1.64 -15.76
N ASN A 20 14.74 -1.14 -15.60
CA ASN A 20 14.24 -0.49 -14.38
C ASN A 20 13.46 -1.48 -13.50
N LYS A 21 14.10 -2.58 -13.10
CA LYS A 21 13.44 -3.58 -12.24
C LYS A 21 13.06 -2.99 -10.89
N ILE A 22 11.81 -3.22 -10.48
CA ILE A 22 11.34 -2.89 -9.14
C ILE A 22 11.77 -4.00 -8.19
N THR A 23 12.41 -3.63 -7.09
CA THR A 23 12.83 -4.57 -6.04
C THR A 23 12.07 -4.33 -4.74
N TRP A 24 12.04 -5.34 -3.86
CA TRP A 24 11.48 -5.18 -2.53
C TRP A 24 12.13 -4.05 -1.72
N ALA A 25 13.44 -3.84 -1.89
CA ALA A 25 14.14 -2.74 -1.21
C ALA A 25 13.55 -1.38 -1.60
N MET A 26 13.33 -1.15 -2.88
CA MET A 26 12.70 0.07 -3.39
C MET A 26 11.27 0.23 -2.88
N ILE A 27 10.45 -0.83 -2.95
CA ILE A 27 9.07 -0.81 -2.45
C ILE A 27 9.06 -0.43 -0.96
N ARG A 28 9.93 -1.03 -0.15
CA ARG A 28 10.00 -0.76 1.29
C ARG A 28 10.42 0.68 1.59
N GLU A 29 11.38 1.23 0.86
CA GLU A 29 11.86 2.60 1.04
C GLU A 29 10.80 3.63 0.63
N HIS A 30 10.17 3.45 -0.52
CA HIS A 30 9.15 4.37 -1.04
C HIS A 30 7.81 4.26 -0.30
N MET A 31 7.48 3.10 0.28
CA MET A 31 6.18 2.84 0.92
C MET A 31 6.23 2.76 2.44
N GLY A 32 7.26 3.31 3.09
CA GLY A 32 7.39 3.31 4.55
C GLY A 32 6.15 3.83 5.28
N GLU A 33 5.59 4.95 4.82
CA GLU A 33 4.37 5.54 5.38
C GLU A 33 3.13 4.66 5.17
N ILE A 34 2.97 4.04 4.01
CA ILE A 34 1.86 3.12 3.73
C ILE A 34 1.95 1.87 4.62
N LEU A 35 3.14 1.30 4.76
CA LEU A 35 3.39 0.15 5.63
C LEU A 35 3.07 0.47 7.10
N TYR A 36 3.41 1.69 7.55
CA TYR A 36 3.04 2.18 8.87
C TYR A 36 1.52 2.32 9.04
N LYS A 37 0.83 2.93 8.06
CA LYS A 37 -0.64 3.07 8.07
C LYS A 37 -1.35 1.72 8.08
N ILE A 38 -0.91 0.75 7.27
CA ILE A 38 -1.45 -0.63 7.25
C ILE A 38 -1.28 -1.29 8.62
N SER A 39 -0.10 -1.18 9.23
CA SER A 39 0.17 -1.74 10.56
C SER A 39 -0.69 -1.10 11.65
N SER A 40 -1.05 0.17 11.45
CA SER A 40 -1.86 0.96 12.37
C SER A 40 -3.36 0.70 12.29
N MET A 41 -3.85 0.02 11.23
CA MET A 41 -5.29 -0.23 11.02
C MET A 41 -5.95 -0.92 12.23
N LYS A 42 -5.24 -1.84 12.89
CA LYS A 42 -5.78 -2.59 14.04
C LYS A 42 -6.05 -1.75 15.29
N PHE A 43 -5.55 -0.52 15.34
CA PHE A 43 -5.71 0.37 16.49
C PHE A 43 -6.87 1.36 16.33
N LYS A 44 -7.62 1.27 15.22
CA LYS A 44 -8.85 2.04 15.02
C LYS A 44 -9.89 1.67 16.08
N ASP A 45 -10.52 2.68 16.67
CA ASP A 45 -11.47 2.52 17.78
C ASP A 45 -12.90 2.53 17.23
N PRO A 46 -13.59 1.37 17.13
CA PRO A 46 -14.92 1.30 16.55
C PRO A 46 -15.98 2.07 17.36
N VAL A 47 -15.74 2.31 18.65
CA VAL A 47 -16.68 3.04 19.52
C VAL A 47 -16.54 4.54 19.32
N LYS A 48 -15.31 5.04 19.16
CA LYS A 48 -15.05 6.47 18.99
C LYS A 48 -15.15 6.95 17.55
N GLU A 49 -14.64 6.17 16.59
CA GLU A 49 -14.56 6.59 15.19
C GLU A 49 -15.81 6.19 14.39
N GLY A 50 -16.45 5.08 14.75
CA GLY A 50 -17.61 4.54 14.06
C GLY A 50 -17.28 3.89 12.70
N GLU A 51 -18.19 3.03 12.22
CA GLU A 51 -17.96 2.19 11.03
C GLU A 51 -17.73 3.01 9.76
N ALA A 52 -18.53 4.06 9.52
CA ALA A 52 -18.47 4.85 8.30
C ALA A 52 -17.10 5.53 8.13
N LYS A 53 -16.56 6.10 9.21
CA LYS A 53 -15.25 6.76 9.21
C LYS A 53 -14.13 5.75 8.97
N ILE A 54 -14.16 4.62 9.68
CA ILE A 54 -13.13 3.58 9.53
C ILE A 54 -13.10 3.04 8.09
N LYS A 55 -14.27 2.82 7.48
CA LYS A 55 -14.36 2.39 6.07
C LYS A 55 -13.81 3.44 5.11
N ALA A 56 -14.12 4.72 5.34
CA ALA A 56 -13.59 5.82 4.52
C ALA A 56 -12.06 5.91 4.64
N ASP A 57 -11.52 5.82 5.85
CA ASP A 57 -10.07 5.82 6.09
C ASP A 57 -9.37 4.64 5.37
N TYR A 58 -9.99 3.46 5.35
CA TYR A 58 -9.45 2.30 4.65
C TYR A 58 -9.54 2.43 3.12
N ALA A 59 -10.60 3.04 2.61
CA ALA A 59 -10.72 3.35 1.19
C ALA A 59 -9.65 4.35 0.75
N GLN A 60 -9.42 5.41 1.54
CA GLN A 60 -8.36 6.38 1.26
C GLN A 60 -6.98 5.73 1.32
N LEU A 61 -6.71 4.88 2.31
CA LEU A 61 -5.45 4.15 2.39
C LEU A 61 -5.22 3.24 1.17
N LEU A 62 -6.28 2.62 0.64
CA LEU A 62 -6.19 1.81 -0.57
C LEU A 62 -5.84 2.67 -1.80
N GLU A 63 -6.47 3.85 -1.93
CA GLU A 63 -6.18 4.79 -3.01
C GLU A 63 -4.76 5.35 -2.93
N ASP A 64 -4.33 5.80 -1.75
CA ASP A 64 -2.95 6.27 -1.49
C ASP A 64 -1.93 5.20 -1.91
N MET A 65 -2.22 3.94 -1.57
CA MET A 65 -1.36 2.80 -1.90
C MET A 65 -1.31 2.53 -3.41
N GLN A 66 -2.45 2.55 -4.10
CA GLN A 66 -2.48 2.39 -5.55
C GLN A 66 -1.71 3.50 -6.27
N ASN A 67 -1.86 4.74 -5.82
CA ASN A 67 -1.14 5.88 -6.39
C ASN A 67 0.37 5.76 -6.16
N ALA A 68 0.80 5.29 -4.97
CA ALA A 68 2.21 5.04 -4.70
C ALA A 68 2.81 3.94 -5.57
N PHE A 69 2.07 2.88 -5.89
CA PHE A 69 2.54 1.84 -6.83
C PHE A 69 2.66 2.37 -8.25
N ARG A 70 1.70 3.17 -8.75
CA ARG A 70 1.80 3.80 -10.07
C ARG A 70 3.04 4.70 -10.17
N SER A 71 3.26 5.54 -9.14
CA SER A 71 4.45 6.40 -9.08
C SER A 71 5.77 5.63 -8.99
N LEU A 72 5.76 4.34 -8.65
CA LEU A 72 6.94 3.48 -8.61
C LEU A 72 7.22 2.82 -9.98
N GLU A 73 6.19 2.72 -10.82
CA GLU A 73 6.24 2.16 -12.17
C GLU A 73 6.53 3.22 -13.24
N ASP A 74 6.19 4.49 -12.98
CA ASP A 74 6.56 5.68 -13.77
C ASP A 74 8.07 5.98 -13.68
#